data_AF-A0AAE4DSI0-F1
#
_entry.id   AF-A0AAE4DSI0-F1
#
_cell.length_a   1.000
_cell.length_b   1.000
_cell.length_c   1.000
_cell.angle_alpha   90.00
_cell.angle_beta   90.00
_cell.angle_gamma   90.00
#
_symmetry.space_group_name_H-M   'P 1'
#
loop_
_entity.id
_entity.type
_entity.pdbx_description
1 polymer ?
#
loop_
_entity_poly.entity_id
_entity_poly.type
_entity_poly.pdbx_seq_one_letter_code
_entity_poly.pdbx_strand_id
1 'polypeptide(L)'
;HELKTYPSWVGVDLSNKIDICAAAKVWRAPDGHVHADFKFWLPEGRLEKCSRQMAELYRKWAEMDKLILTDGDVIDHAQIKEELQVWVAGESLKEIGFDPWSATQFSLALAEEGLPLVEVPQTVRNFSEAMKEV
;
A
#
# COMPACT_ATOMS: atom_id res chain seq x y z
N HIS A 1 -16.82 1.70 -11.25
CA HIS A 1 -18.00 0.85 -11.00
C HIS A 1 -17.79 -0.54 -11.61
N GLU A 2 -17.31 -0.62 -12.85
CA GLU A 2 -16.94 -1.89 -13.50
C GLU A 2 -15.74 -2.60 -12.84
N LEU A 3 -14.63 -1.89 -12.60
CA LEU A 3 -13.40 -2.47 -12.00
C LEU A 3 -13.66 -3.23 -10.70
N LYS A 4 -14.60 -2.79 -9.85
CA LYS A 4 -14.92 -3.45 -8.58
C LYS A 4 -15.41 -4.89 -8.74
N THR A 5 -15.92 -5.22 -9.92
CA THR A 5 -16.38 -6.58 -10.25
C THR A 5 -15.25 -7.50 -10.69
N TYR A 6 -14.09 -6.94 -11.08
CA TYR A 6 -12.93 -7.71 -11.50
C TYR A 6 -12.19 -8.27 -10.29
N PRO A 7 -11.57 -9.46 -10.41
CA PRO A 7 -10.71 -9.97 -9.36
C PRO A 7 -9.59 -8.97 -9.08
N SER A 8 -9.37 -8.68 -7.79
CA SER A 8 -8.38 -7.71 -7.36
C SER A 8 -7.42 -8.26 -6.31
N TRP A 9 -6.22 -7.71 -6.30
CA TRP A 9 -5.18 -8.01 -5.34
C TRP A 9 -4.61 -6.71 -4.81
N VAL A 10 -4.12 -6.73 -3.57
CA VAL A 10 -3.44 -5.58 -2.98
C VAL A 10 -2.06 -6.00 -2.50
N GLY A 11 -1.03 -5.26 -2.88
CA GLY A 11 0.29 -5.36 -2.27
C GLY A 11 0.52 -4.18 -1.35
N VAL A 12 0.99 -4.42 -0.12
CA VAL A 12 1.30 -3.38 0.86
C VAL A 12 2.79 -3.42 1.21
N ASP A 13 3.43 -2.27 1.14
CA ASP A 13 4.81 -2.05 1.56
C ASP A 13 4.84 -1.03 2.71
N LEU A 14 5.19 -1.51 3.91
CA LEU A 14 5.17 -0.73 5.14
C LEU A 14 6.59 -0.42 5.64
N SER A 15 6.76 0.83 6.09
CA SER A 15 7.93 1.31 6.81
C SER A 15 7.51 1.73 8.22
N ASN A 16 8.44 1.59 9.17
CA ASN A 16 8.20 1.87 10.58
C ASN A 16 8.72 3.24 11.03
N LYS A 17 9.39 4.02 10.17
CA LYS A 17 10.06 5.26 10.61
C LYS A 17 9.85 6.45 9.69
N ILE A 18 10.60 6.53 8.59
CA ILE A 18 10.81 7.80 7.85
C ILE A 18 10.64 7.66 6.33
N ASP A 19 10.32 6.47 5.85
CA ASP A 19 10.13 6.21 4.44
C ASP A 19 8.64 6.21 4.08
N ILE A 20 8.36 6.34 2.79
CA ILE A 20 7.00 6.30 2.26
C ILE A 20 6.44 4.89 2.41
N CYS A 21 5.23 4.77 2.96
CA CYS A 21 4.43 3.56 2.84
C CYS A 21 3.64 3.57 1.55
N ALA A 22 3.45 2.40 0.95
CA ALA A 22 2.71 2.26 -0.30
C ALA A 22 1.73 1.09 -0.25
N ALA A 23 0.61 1.25 -0.93
CA ALA A 23 -0.28 0.17 -1.27
C ALA A 23 -0.65 0.25 -2.75
N ALA A 24 -0.51 -0.86 -3.46
CA ALA A 24 -0.90 -1.00 -4.86
C ALA A 24 -2.09 -1.95 -4.94
N LYS A 25 -3.22 -1.47 -5.45
CA LYS A 25 -4.38 -2.29 -5.77
C LYS A 25 -4.41 -2.54 -7.27
N VAL A 26 -4.46 -3.80 -7.65
CA VAL A 26 -4.48 -4.23 -9.05
C VAL A 26 -5.76 -4.99 -9.35
N TRP A 27 -6.33 -4.76 -10.53
CA TRP A 27 -7.47 -5.52 -11.05
C TRP A 27 -7.06 -6.17 -12.37
N ARG A 28 -7.49 -7.41 -12.57
CA ARG A 28 -7.28 -8.12 -13.84
C ARG A 28 -8.61 -8.26 -14.57
N ALA A 29 -8.75 -7.55 -15.68
CA ALA A 29 -9.93 -7.64 -16.55
C ALA A 29 -10.01 -9.02 -17.23
N PRO A 30 -11.21 -9.46 -17.66
CA PRO A 30 -11.39 -10.75 -18.34
C PRO A 30 -10.58 -10.92 -19.62
N ASP A 31 -10.27 -9.82 -20.31
CA ASP A 31 -9.47 -9.78 -21.53
C ASP A 31 -7.95 -9.79 -21.26
N GLY A 32 -7.55 -9.82 -19.99
CA GLY A 32 -6.16 -9.86 -19.56
C GLY A 32 -5.53 -8.49 -19.25
N HIS A 33 -6.22 -7.37 -19.50
CA HIS A 33 -5.70 -6.06 -19.12
C HIS A 33 -5.60 -5.90 -17.60
N VAL A 34 -4.53 -5.24 -17.15
CA VAL A 34 -4.30 -4.95 -15.73
C VAL A 34 -4.50 -3.46 -15.50
N HIS A 35 -5.37 -3.15 -14.53
CA HIS A 35 -5.54 -1.80 -14.00
C HIS A 35 -4.87 -1.71 -12.64
N ALA A 36 -4.33 -0.55 -12.31
CA ALA A 36 -3.69 -0.31 -11.02
C ALA A 36 -4.11 1.04 -10.44
N ASP A 37 -4.26 1.07 -9.11
CA ASP A 37 -4.45 2.26 -8.31
C ASP A 37 -3.52 2.20 -7.11
N PHE A 38 -3.09 3.36 -6.63
CA PHE A 38 -2.02 3.45 -5.65
C PHE A 38 -2.39 4.41 -4.53
N LYS A 39 -2.01 4.04 -3.31
CA LYS A 39 -1.99 4.93 -2.16
C LYS A 39 -0.59 5.02 -1.59
N PHE A 40 -0.22 6.22 -1.17
CA PHE A 40 1.07 6.52 -0.58
C PHE A 40 0.86 7.32 0.70
N TRP A 41 1.62 6.99 1.74
CA TRP A 41 1.58 7.67 3.03
C TRP A 41 2.97 8.10 3.47
N LEU A 42 3.07 9.27 4.09
CA LEU A 42 4.31 9.80 4.65
C LEU A 42 4.02 10.59 5.93
N PRO A 43 4.78 10.42 7.02
CA PRO A 43 4.58 11.21 8.23
C PRO A 43 5.05 12.65 7.97
N GLU A 44 4.27 13.65 8.37
CA GLU A 44 4.58 15.06 8.14
C GLU A 44 5.91 15.48 8.77
N GLY A 45 6.32 14.85 9.88
CA GLY A 45 7.63 15.06 10.50
C GLY A 45 8.81 14.73 9.56
N ARG A 46 8.57 13.99 8.47
CA ARG A 46 9.58 13.79 7.42
C ARG A 46 9.89 15.07 6.66
N LEU A 47 8.92 15.98 6.52
CA LEU A 47 9.07 17.25 5.79
C LEU A 47 10.11 18.17 6.45
N GLU A 48 10.32 18.05 7.76
CA GLU A 48 11.33 18.81 8.50
C GLU A 48 12.72 18.15 8.44
N LYS A 49 12.77 16.83 8.30
CA LYS A 49 14.00 16.01 8.33
C LYS A 49 14.61 15.77 6.96
N CYS A 50 13.90 16.06 5.87
CA CYS A 50 14.40 15.91 4.51
C CYS A 50 14.95 17.24 3.96
N SER A 51 15.56 17.21 2.77
CA SER A 51 16.01 18.44 2.13
C SER A 51 14.80 19.32 1.76
N ARG A 52 15.00 20.65 1.72
CA ARG A 52 13.95 21.60 1.34
C ARG A 52 13.29 21.24 0.00
N GLN A 53 14.08 20.83 -0.99
CA GLN A 53 13.58 20.41 -2.31
C GLN A 53 12.66 19.19 -2.22
N MET A 54 13.02 18.18 -1.40
CA MET A 54 12.18 17.00 -1.18
C MET A 54 10.90 17.37 -0.45
N ALA A 55 10.98 18.21 0.58
CA ALA A 55 9.81 18.67 1.32
C ALA A 55 8.82 19.43 0.42
N GLU A 56 9.31 20.26 -0.50
CA GLU A 56 8.48 20.94 -1.50
C GLU A 56 7.80 19.95 -2.47
N LEU A 57 8.47 18.86 -2.87
CA LEU A 57 7.86 17.82 -3.70
C LEU A 57 6.76 17.05 -2.97
N TYR A 58 7.03 16.63 -1.73
CA TYR A 58 6.03 15.92 -0.93
C TYR A 58 4.79 16.76 -0.67
N ARG A 59 4.95 18.06 -0.38
CA ARG A 59 3.82 18.98 -0.26
C ARG A 59 3.01 19.09 -1.54
N LYS A 60 3.66 19.20 -2.70
CA LYS A 60 2.97 19.22 -4.01
C LYS A 60 2.22 17.91 -4.26
N TRP A 61 2.80 16.76 -3.95
CA TRP A 61 2.11 15.48 -4.11
C TRP A 61 0.92 15.35 -3.16
N ALA A 62 1.01 15.91 -1.96
CA ALA A 62 -0.13 15.99 -1.04
C ALA A 62 -1.23 16.91 -1.57
N GLU A 63 -0.88 18.10 -2.08
CA GLU A 63 -1.83 19.02 -2.73
C GLU A 63 -2.52 18.41 -3.97
N MET A 64 -1.90 17.42 -4.60
CA MET A 64 -2.44 16.69 -5.76
C MET A 64 -3.21 15.41 -5.39
N ASP A 65 -3.45 15.17 -4.09
CA ASP A 65 -4.05 13.93 -3.57
C ASP A 65 -3.31 12.66 -4.02
N LYS A 66 -1.98 12.77 -4.25
CA LYS A 66 -1.09 11.65 -4.61
C LYS A 66 -0.29 11.11 -3.44
N LEU A 67 -0.19 11.87 -2.36
CA LEU A 67 0.51 11.47 -1.14
C LEU A 67 -0.32 11.90 0.06
N ILE A 68 -0.62 10.97 0.96
CA ILE A 68 -1.32 11.28 2.20
C ILE A 68 -0.27 11.58 3.26
N LEU A 69 -0.32 12.79 3.81
CA LEU A 69 0.50 13.13 4.97
C LEU A 69 -0.20 12.66 6.23
N THR A 70 0.45 11.80 7.01
CA THR A 70 -0.04 11.38 8.33
C THR A 70 0.55 12.27 9.39
N ASP A 71 -0.21 12.53 10.46
CA ASP A 71 0.22 13.42 11.53
C ASP A 71 1.42 12.82 12.31
N GLY A 72 2.32 13.70 12.78
CA GLY A 72 3.43 13.32 13.64
C GLY A 72 4.70 12.83 12.94
N ASP A 73 5.54 12.14 13.71
CA ASP A 73 6.93 11.81 13.38
C ASP A 73 7.16 10.41 12.83
N VAL A 74 6.17 9.54 12.96
CA VAL A 74 6.21 8.11 12.62
C VAL A 74 4.90 7.75 11.92
N ILE A 75 4.95 6.81 10.98
CA ILE A 75 3.75 6.34 10.30
C ILE A 75 2.83 5.60 11.28
N ASP A 76 1.57 6.01 11.29
CA ASP A 76 0.51 5.30 12.00
C ASP A 76 -0.04 4.15 11.13
N HIS A 77 0.35 2.93 11.47
CA HIS A 77 -0.14 1.72 10.80
C HIS A 77 -1.64 1.48 11.04
N ALA A 78 -2.22 1.98 12.13
CA ALA A 78 -3.66 1.88 12.36
C ALA A 78 -4.43 2.79 11.38
N GLN A 79 -3.95 4.00 11.13
CA GLN A 79 -4.52 4.87 10.10
C GLN A 79 -4.45 4.22 8.72
N ILE A 80 -3.30 3.64 8.35
CA ILE A 80 -3.15 2.91 7.07
C ILE A 80 -4.14 1.73 7.00
N LYS A 81 -4.33 1.01 8.12
CA LYS A 81 -5.27 -0.13 8.19
C LYS A 81 -6.69 0.34 7.87
N GLU A 82 -7.18 1.35 8.59
CA GLU A 82 -8.56 1.86 8.41
C GLU A 82 -8.78 2.35 6.97
N GLU A 83 -7.82 3.10 6.43
CA GLU A 83 -7.89 3.56 5.05
C GLU A 83 -7.88 2.43 4.03
N LEU A 84 -7.06 1.39 4.26
CA LEU A 84 -6.98 0.23 3.39
C LEU A 84 -8.32 -0.52 3.40
N GLN A 85 -8.91 -0.73 4.58
CA GLN A 85 -10.22 -1.39 4.72
C GLN A 85 -11.31 -0.66 3.94
N VAL A 86 -11.39 0.67 4.09
CA VAL A 86 -12.35 1.48 3.34
C VAL A 86 -12.07 1.41 1.82
N TRP A 87 -10.80 1.41 1.42
CA TRP A 87 -10.42 1.38 0.01
C TRP A 87 -10.69 0.03 -0.67
N VAL A 88 -10.64 -1.08 0.06
CA VAL A 88 -10.99 -2.41 -0.46
C VAL A 88 -12.45 -2.78 -0.25
N ALA A 89 -13.23 -1.98 0.48
CA ALA A 89 -14.63 -2.26 0.73
C ALA A 89 -15.45 -2.36 -0.56
N GLY A 90 -16.12 -3.51 -0.73
CA GLY A 90 -16.95 -3.82 -1.89
C GLY A 90 -16.17 -4.17 -3.16
N GLU A 91 -14.86 -4.39 -3.08
CA GLU A 91 -14.05 -4.94 -4.17
C GLU A 91 -14.18 -6.48 -4.21
N SER A 92 -14.03 -7.09 -5.39
CA SER A 92 -13.82 -8.55 -5.51
C SER A 92 -12.38 -8.95 -5.14
N LEU A 93 -11.98 -8.60 -3.90
CA LEU A 93 -10.66 -8.82 -3.35
C LEU A 93 -10.35 -10.32 -3.21
N LYS A 94 -9.22 -10.74 -3.77
CA LYS A 94 -8.70 -12.10 -3.65
C LYS A 94 -7.72 -12.22 -2.50
N GLU A 95 -6.67 -11.40 -2.50
CA GLU A 95 -5.59 -11.49 -1.53
C GLU A 95 -4.97 -10.10 -1.28
N ILE A 96 -4.48 -9.91 -0.06
CA ILE A 96 -3.63 -8.80 0.36
C ILE A 96 -2.26 -9.38 0.69
N GLY A 97 -1.27 -9.10 -0.15
CA GLY A 97 0.13 -9.46 0.06
C GLY A 97 0.88 -8.44 0.91
N PHE A 98 1.66 -8.90 1.88
CA PHE A 98 2.49 -8.04 2.73
C PHE A 98 3.82 -8.72 3.11
N ASP A 99 4.83 -7.94 3.47
CA ASP A 99 6.08 -8.46 4.03
C ASP A 99 5.94 -8.73 5.54
N PRO A 100 6.07 -9.98 6.02
CA PRO A 100 5.93 -10.29 7.43
C PRO A 100 6.94 -9.58 8.35
N TRP A 101 8.10 -9.17 7.83
CA TRP A 101 9.16 -8.53 8.65
C TRP A 101 8.81 -7.13 9.13
N SER A 102 8.11 -6.35 8.30
CA SER A 102 7.80 -4.95 8.61
C SER A 102 6.37 -4.75 9.14
N ALA A 103 5.50 -5.75 8.96
CA ALA A 103 4.05 -5.58 9.10
C ALA A 103 3.36 -6.62 10.01
N THR A 104 4.07 -7.33 10.89
CA THR A 104 3.46 -8.42 11.70
C THR A 104 2.26 -7.95 12.56
N GLN A 105 2.35 -6.77 13.18
CA GLN A 105 1.22 -6.25 13.98
C GLN A 105 0.07 -5.77 13.09
N PHE A 106 0.40 -5.19 11.94
CA PHE A 106 -0.57 -4.73 10.95
C PHE A 106 -1.35 -5.91 10.32
N SER A 107 -0.66 -7.02 10.03
CA SER A 107 -1.30 -8.21 9.46
C SER A 107 -2.22 -8.91 10.45
N LEU A 108 -1.84 -9.01 11.72
CA LEU A 108 -2.73 -9.53 12.78
C LEU A 108 -4.01 -8.70 12.86
N ALA A 109 -3.88 -7.36 12.84
CA ALA A 109 -5.02 -6.45 12.91
C ALA A 109 -5.94 -6.49 11.68
N LEU A 110 -5.42 -6.83 10.49
CA LEU A 110 -6.22 -7.07 9.28
C LEU A 110 -6.85 -8.47 9.28
N ALA A 111 -6.20 -9.47 9.88
CA ALA A 111 -6.71 -10.83 9.97
C ALA A 111 -7.95 -10.91 10.87
N GLU A 112 -7.95 -10.15 11.97
CA GLU A 112 -9.11 -10.01 12.88
C GLU A 112 -10.37 -9.49 12.15
N GLU A 113 -10.18 -8.75 11.06
CA GLU A 113 -11.23 -8.15 10.24
C GLU A 113 -11.70 -9.08 9.11
N GLY A 114 -11.13 -10.28 9.03
CA GLY A 114 -11.49 -11.31 8.05
C GLY A 114 -10.94 -11.07 6.64
N LEU A 115 -9.93 -10.23 6.48
CA LEU A 115 -9.32 -9.98 5.16
C LEU A 115 -8.40 -11.14 4.73
N PRO A 116 -8.38 -11.49 3.43
CA PRO A 116 -7.58 -12.60 2.92
C PRO A 116 -6.11 -12.18 2.78
N LEU A 117 -5.30 -12.48 3.81
CA LEU A 117 -3.91 -12.07 3.88
C LEU A 117 -2.95 -13.16 3.41
N VAL A 118 -1.91 -12.78 2.68
CA VAL A 118 -0.84 -13.66 2.22
C VAL A 118 0.52 -13.05 2.57
N GLU A 119 1.36 -13.82 3.25
CA GLU A 119 2.74 -13.41 3.51
C GLU A 119 3.57 -13.54 2.24
N VAL A 120 4.23 -12.44 1.85
CA VAL A 120 5.14 -12.38 0.71
C VAL A 120 6.50 -11.85 1.20
N PRO A 121 7.37 -12.71 1.76
CA PRO A 121 8.71 -12.31 2.17
C PRO A 121 9.49 -11.71 0.99
N GLN A 122 10.17 -10.58 1.20
CA GLN A 122 10.97 -9.89 0.18
C GLN A 122 12.27 -10.64 -0.15
N THR A 123 12.14 -11.81 -0.78
CA THR A 123 13.27 -12.65 -1.20
C THR A 123 13.36 -12.71 -2.72
N VAL A 124 14.56 -13.00 -3.24
CA VAL A 124 14.80 -13.18 -4.69
C VAL A 124 13.80 -14.20 -5.28
N ARG A 125 13.47 -15.24 -4.53
CA ARG A 125 12.49 -16.25 -4.94
C ARG A 125 11.13 -15.65 -5.26
N ASN A 126 10.60 -14.79 -4.40
CA ASN A 126 9.24 -14.26 -4.53
C ASN A 126 9.12 -13.12 -5.55
N PHE A 127 10.21 -12.37 -5.80
CA PHE A 127 10.18 -11.25 -6.76
C PHE A 127 10.78 -11.57 -8.12
N SER A 128 11.53 -12.66 -8.29
CA SER A 128 12.19 -12.96 -9.56
C SER A 128 11.28 -13.60 -10.61
N GLU A 129 10.20 -14.27 -10.25
CA GLU A 129 9.33 -14.94 -11.24
C GLU A 129 8.57 -13.92 -12.11
N ALA A 130 7.99 -12.88 -11.50
CA ALA A 130 7.36 -11.78 -12.23
C ALA A 130 8.33 -11.01 -13.15
N MET A 131 9.64 -11.08 -12.89
CA MET A 131 10.68 -10.46 -13.72
C MET A 131 11.20 -11.38 -14.85
N LYS A 132 10.80 -12.65 -14.89
CA LYS A 132 11.26 -13.63 -15.88
C LYS A 132 10.29 -13.85 -17.03
N GLU A 133 9.01 -13.52 -16.84
CA GLU A 133 8.03 -13.52 -17.93
C GLU A 133 8.07 -12.19 -18.68
N VAL A 134 8.30 -12.27 -20.01
CA VAL A 134 8.31 -11.16 -20.98
C VAL A 134 7.17 -11.36 -21.97
#